data_AF-A0A968GQY3-F1
#
_entry.id   AF-A0A968GQY3-F1
#
_cell.length_a   1.000
_cell.length_b   1.000
_cell.length_c   1.000
_cell.angle_alpha   90.00
_cell.angle_beta   90.00
_cell.angle_gamma   90.00
#
_symmetry.space_group_name_H-M   'P 1'
#
loop_
_entity.id
_entity.type
_entity.pdbx_description
1 polymer ?
#
loop_
_entity_poly.entity_id
_entity_poly.type
_entity_poly.pdbx_seq_one_letter_code
_entity_poly.pdbx_strand_id
1 'polypeptide(L)'
;MLGSLNGYINVFFTTWGQSRAPKAFIGRLMSLLMFSSTGLFPVSMALSGAVSRVDVTLLLTVSGGIVALLGLMMTLNPTVRSMEPAV
;
A
#
# COMPACT_ATOMS: atom_id res chain seq x y z
N MET A 1 2.63 -13.16 12.58
CA MET A 1 2.17 -13.20 11.16
C MET A 1 2.02 -11.81 10.55
N LEU A 2 1.30 -10.87 11.19
CA LEU A 2 1.11 -9.52 10.64
C LEU A 2 2.42 -8.76 10.32
N GLY A 3 3.42 -8.83 11.19
CA GLY A 3 4.72 -8.16 10.98
C GLY A 3 5.51 -8.71 9.78
N SER A 4 5.50 -10.03 9.57
CA SER A 4 6.19 -10.67 8.44
C SER A 4 5.54 -10.31 7.11
N LEU A 5 4.20 -10.28 7.07
CA LEU A 5 3.44 -9.90 5.89
C LEU A 5 3.66 -8.42 5.54
N ASN A 6 3.65 -7.56 6.55
CA ASN A 6 3.95 -6.14 6.37
C ASN A 6 5.37 -5.90 5.85
N GLY A 7 6.36 -6.61 6.42
CA GLY A 7 7.75 -6.56 5.95
C GLY A 7 7.90 -7.02 4.50
N TYR A 8 7.25 -8.13 4.14
CA TYR A 8 7.25 -8.64 2.77
C TYR A 8 6.65 -7.63 1.78
N ILE A 9 5.48 -7.06 2.11
CA ILE A 9 4.81 -6.04 1.28
C ILE A 9 5.69 -4.80 1.13
N ASN A 10 6.31 -4.33 2.21
CA ASN A 10 7.15 -3.14 2.17
C ASN A 10 8.39 -3.34 1.26
N VAL A 11 9.05 -4.48 1.38
CA VAL A 11 10.20 -4.83 0.52
C VAL A 11 9.75 -4.99 -0.93
N PHE A 12 8.67 -5.73 -1.18
CA PHE A 12 8.13 -5.92 -2.53
C PHE A 12 7.76 -4.59 -3.18
N PHE A 13 7.05 -3.72 -2.47
CA PHE A 13 6.61 -2.42 -2.98
C PHE A 13 7.80 -1.49 -3.26
N THR A 14 8.80 -1.49 -2.37
CA THR A 14 10.03 -0.71 -2.53
C THR A 14 10.82 -1.21 -3.74
N THR A 15 11.03 -2.52 -3.87
CA THR A 15 11.75 -3.14 -4.99
C THR A 15 11.01 -2.95 -6.32
N TRP A 16 9.69 -3.08 -6.34
CA TRP A 16 8.86 -2.82 -7.51
C TRP A 16 8.95 -1.36 -7.96
N GLY A 17 8.85 -0.41 -7.01
CA GLY A 17 8.99 1.01 -7.30
C GLY A 17 10.38 1.34 -7.85
N GLN A 18 11.43 0.76 -7.26
CA GLN A 18 12.80 0.88 -7.76
C GLN A 18 12.99 0.28 -9.16
N SER A 19 12.36 -0.86 -9.46
CA SER A 19 12.45 -1.56 -10.76
C SER A 19 11.76 -0.78 -11.89
N ARG A 20 10.65 -0.07 -11.60
CA ARG A 20 9.91 0.74 -12.58
C ARG A 20 10.53 2.10 -12.85
N ALA A 21 11.40 2.62 -11.97
CA ALA A 21 12.01 3.93 -12.14
C ALA A 21 13.38 3.86 -12.84
N PRO A 22 13.63 4.71 -13.85
CA PRO A 22 14.97 4.87 -14.42
C PRO A 22 15.98 5.30 -13.34
N LYS A 23 17.18 4.70 -13.33
CA LYS A 23 18.22 4.93 -12.31
C LYS A 23 18.51 6.42 -12.04
N ALA A 24 18.36 7.28 -13.06
CA ALA A 24 18.55 8.73 -12.96
C ALA A 24 17.52 9.46 -12.06
N PHE A 25 16.34 8.87 -11.81
CA PHE A 25 15.26 9.49 -11.05
C PHE A 25 14.92 8.78 -9.74
N ILE A 26 15.69 7.76 -9.34
CA ILE A 26 15.44 7.00 -8.10
C ILE A 26 15.38 7.91 -6.87
N GLY A 27 16.25 8.93 -6.78
CA GLY A 27 16.21 9.89 -5.66
C GLY A 27 14.92 10.71 -5.59
N ARG A 28 14.34 11.09 -6.75
CA ARG A 28 13.05 11.80 -6.84
C ARG A 28 11.86 10.87 -6.58
N LEU A 29 11.92 9.63 -7.05
CA LEU A 29 10.91 8.63 -6.75
C LEU A 29 10.86 8.36 -5.24
N MET A 30 12.02 8.17 -4.62
CA MET A 30 12.10 7.91 -3.18
C MET A 30 11.59 9.07 -2.34
N SER A 31 11.86 10.32 -2.72
CA SER A 31 11.29 11.47 -2.00
C SER A 31 9.77 11.54 -2.13
N LEU A 32 9.22 11.21 -3.31
CA LEU A 32 7.76 11.13 -3.54
C LEU A 32 7.12 9.97 -2.77
N LEU A 33 7.77 8.81 -2.75
CA LEU A 33 7.32 7.63 -1.99
C LEU A 33 7.35 7.92 -0.48
N MET A 34 8.44 8.50 0.00
CA MET A 34 8.58 8.90 1.40
C MET A 34 7.56 9.98 1.76
N PHE A 35 7.42 11.05 0.97
CA PHE A 35 6.42 12.10 1.19
C PHE A 35 5.00 11.54 1.22
N SER A 36 4.66 10.65 0.29
CA SER A 36 3.34 10.01 0.26
C SER A 36 3.14 9.13 1.49
N SER A 37 4.14 8.33 1.86
CA SER A 37 4.06 7.42 3.01
C SER A 37 3.96 8.17 4.34
N THR A 38 4.81 9.15 4.59
CA THR A 38 4.83 9.91 5.85
C THR A 38 3.75 10.97 5.90
N GLY A 39 3.29 11.49 4.75
CA GLY A 39 2.19 12.45 4.65
C GLY A 39 0.81 11.81 4.77
N LEU A 40 0.59 10.62 4.18
CA LEU A 40 -0.69 9.90 4.35
C LEU A 40 -0.82 9.30 5.75
N PHE A 41 0.27 8.98 6.44
CA PHE A 41 0.21 8.37 7.76
C PHE A 41 -0.58 9.19 8.81
N PRO A 42 -0.28 10.50 9.04
CA PRO A 42 -1.06 11.32 9.96
C PRO A 42 -2.48 11.56 9.46
N VAL A 43 -2.71 11.66 8.15
CA VAL A 43 -4.06 11.78 7.56
C VAL A 43 -4.89 10.53 7.85
N SER A 44 -4.30 9.35 7.68
CA SER A 44 -4.91 8.06 7.98
C SER A 44 -5.20 7.91 9.47
N MET A 45 -4.28 8.33 10.35
CA MET A 45 -4.50 8.35 11.80
C MET A 45 -5.60 9.34 12.20
N ALA A 46 -5.67 10.52 11.60
CA ALA A 46 -6.72 11.50 11.87
C ALA A 46 -8.10 10.99 11.45
N LEU A 47 -8.21 10.42 10.25
CA LEU A 47 -9.43 9.76 9.77
C LEU A 47 -9.82 8.57 10.66
N SER A 48 -8.85 7.72 11.00
CA SER A 48 -9.09 6.56 11.86
C SER A 48 -9.54 6.98 13.26
N GLY A 49 -8.95 8.03 13.82
CA GLY A 49 -9.34 8.59 15.12
C GLY A 49 -10.73 9.24 15.08
N ALA A 50 -11.10 9.89 13.98
CA ALA A 50 -12.43 10.47 13.80
C ALA A 50 -13.51 9.38 13.66
N VAL A 51 -13.23 8.33 12.89
CA VAL A 51 -14.17 7.22 12.64
C VAL A 51 -14.27 6.29 13.86
N SER A 52 -13.19 6.11 14.63
CA SER A 52 -13.17 5.28 15.85
C SER A 52 -14.11 5.82 16.95
N ARG A 53 -14.44 7.11 16.93
CA ARG A 53 -15.43 7.70 17.86
C ARG A 53 -16.87 7.27 17.58
N VAL A 54 -17.16 6.75 16.39
CA VAL A 54 -18.52 6.34 16.00
C VAL A 54 -18.72 4.85 16.26
N ASP A 55 -17.86 3.98 15.71
CA ASP A 55 -17.89 2.54 15.97
C ASP A 55 -16.61 1.85 15.44
N VAL A 56 -15.86 1.20 16.32
CA VAL A 56 -14.61 0.49 15.96
C VAL A 56 -14.89 -0.68 15.02
N THR A 57 -16.04 -1.33 15.16
CA THR A 57 -16.47 -2.44 14.31
C THR A 57 -16.71 -1.98 12.87
N LEU A 58 -17.36 -0.83 12.67
CA LEU A 58 -17.58 -0.25 11.34
C LEU A 58 -16.25 0.13 10.67
N LEU A 59 -15.30 0.68 11.42
CA LEU A 59 -13.97 1.02 10.91
C LEU A 59 -13.22 -0.23 10.41
N LEU A 60 -13.24 -1.31 11.19
CA LEU A 60 -12.61 -2.57 10.80
C LEU A 60 -13.29 -3.21 9.60
N THR A 61 -14.63 -3.24 9.56
CA THR A 61 -15.38 -3.83 8.44
C THR A 61 -15.18 -3.04 7.15
N VAL A 62 -15.18 -1.70 7.20
CA VAL A 62 -14.96 -0.86 6.02
C VAL A 62 -13.51 -0.96 5.53
N SER A 63 -12.53 -0.84 6.42
CA SER A 63 -11.11 -0.95 6.02
C SER A 63 -10.76 -2.34 5.50
N GLY A 64 -11.22 -3.41 6.17
CA GLY A 64 -11.06 -4.79 5.71
C GLY A 64 -11.78 -5.03 4.38
N GLY A 65 -12.98 -4.49 4.19
CA GLY A 65 -13.73 -4.55 2.94
C GLY A 65 -13.01 -3.87 1.78
N ILE A 66 -12.41 -2.70 2.00
CA ILE A 66 -11.61 -1.99 0.99
C ILE A 66 -10.40 -2.84 0.60
N VAL A 67 -9.67 -3.40 1.56
CA VAL A 67 -8.51 -4.25 1.29
C VAL A 67 -8.91 -5.51 0.52
N ALA A 68 -10.03 -6.15 0.89
CA ALA A 68 -10.55 -7.32 0.19
C ALA A 68 -10.99 -6.99 -1.25
N LEU A 69 -11.65 -5.85 -1.46
CA LEU A 69 -12.03 -5.36 -2.79
C LEU A 69 -10.83 -5.05 -3.66
N LEU A 70 -9.82 -4.36 -3.11
CA LEU A 70 -8.58 -4.08 -3.83
C LEU A 70 -7.82 -5.36 -4.16
N GLY A 71 -7.78 -6.32 -3.24
CA GLY A 71 -7.20 -7.65 -3.48
C GLY A 71 -7.93 -8.42 -4.58
N LEU A 72 -9.26 -8.41 -4.57
CA LEU A 72 -10.11 -8.99 -5.62
C LEU A 72 -9.89 -8.29 -6.97
N MET A 73 -9.84 -6.96 -6.98
CA MET A 73 -9.56 -6.18 -8.19
C MET A 73 -8.15 -6.46 -8.73
N MET A 74 -7.15 -6.61 -7.86
CA MET A 74 -5.79 -7.00 -8.27
C MET A 74 -5.73 -8.42 -8.83
N THR A 75 -6.49 -9.36 -8.28
CA THR A 75 -6.56 -10.74 -8.80
C THR A 75 -7.36 -10.84 -10.10
N LEU A 76 -8.38 -10.01 -10.27
CA LEU A 76 -9.20 -9.95 -11.48
C LEU A 76 -8.53 -9.17 -12.62
N ASN A 77 -7.52 -8.33 -12.33
CA ASN A 77 -6.85 -7.54 -13.35
C ASN A 77 -5.70 -8.35 -14.00
N PRO A 78 -5.83 -8.80 -15.26
CA PRO A 78 -4.81 -9.60 -15.96
C PRO A 78 -3.48 -8.85 -16.15
N THR A 79 -3.45 -7.54 -15.94
CA THR A 79 -2.25 -6.69 -15.97
C THR A 79 -1.25 -7.01 -14.84
N VAL A 80 -1.71 -7.56 -13.70
CA VAL A 80 -0.82 -8.04 -12.63
C VAL A 80 -0.28 -9.44 -12.97
N ARG A 81 -1.07 -10.25 -13.67
CA ARG A 81 -0.66 -11.59 -14.13
C ARG A 81 0.40 -11.55 -15.24
N SER A 82 0.50 -10.45 -15.98
CA SER A 82 1.61 -10.19 -16.93
C SER A 82 2.82 -9.50 -16.29
N MET A 83 2.80 -9.20 -14.98
CA MET A 83 4.02 -8.85 -14.25
C MET A 83 4.75 -10.15 -13.91
N GLU A 84 5.29 -10.77 -14.95
CA GLU A 84 6.28 -11.83 -14.82
C GLU A 84 7.40 -11.30 -13.91
N PRO A 85 7.82 -12.06 -12.89
CA PRO A 85 8.92 -11.65 -12.04
C PRO A 85 10.15 -11.47 -12.92
N ALA A 86 10.69 -10.25 -12.96
CA ALA A 86 12.06 -10.10 -13.41
C ALA A 86 12.92 -10.72 -12.31
N VAL A 87 13.31 -11.97 -12.57
CA VAL A 87 14.09 -12.93 -11.75
C VAL A 87 13.26 -13.88 -10.90
#